data_AF-A0A929ZN00-F1
#
_entry.id   AF-A0A929ZN00-F1
#
_cell.length_a   1.000
_cell.length_b   1.000
_cell.length_c   1.000
_cell.angle_alpha   90.00
_cell.angle_beta   90.00
_cell.angle_gamma   90.00
#
_symmetry.space_group_name_H-M   'P 1'
#
loop_
_entity.id
_entity.type
_entity.pdbx_description
1 polymer ?
#
loop_
_entity_poly.entity_id
_entity_poly.type
_entity_poly.pdbx_seq_one_letter_code
_entity_poly.pdbx_strand_id
1 'polypeptide(L)'
;MRIGMDIGSTTIKCVVLDENDQIIYSAYERHYSHILEKTRELLTSLNDTYLKGKKAYFAISGSAGMGLADSCGVSFVQEVFADRVAANRLNPGTDCIIELGGEDAKILFLTNGTEVRMNGSCAGGTGAFIDQMATLLKMSADEMDKAAQQATRKYTIAARCGVFAKSDVQPLINQGALASDIAASIYQAVVNQTIAGLAQGRP
;
A
#
# COMPACT_ATOMS: atom_id res chain seq x y z
N MET A 1 5.57 -26.45 0.21
CA MET A 1 5.20 -25.16 0.83
C MET A 1 5.86 -24.01 0.07
N ARG A 2 5.15 -22.90 -0.11
CA ARG A 2 5.63 -21.71 -0.84
C ARG A 2 5.46 -20.50 0.06
N ILE A 3 6.45 -19.63 0.11
CA ILE A 3 6.47 -18.42 0.95
C ILE A 3 6.70 -17.23 0.03
N GLY A 4 5.82 -16.24 0.11
CA GLY A 4 5.97 -14.95 -0.54
C GLY A 4 6.08 -13.86 0.50
N MET A 5 7.09 -13.00 0.38
CA MET A 5 7.21 -11.80 1.19
C MET A 5 7.20 -10.56 0.31
N ASP A 6 6.30 -9.63 0.60
CA ASP A 6 6.28 -8.30 -0.01
C ASP A 6 6.80 -7.28 1.00
N ILE A 7 7.99 -6.75 0.73
CA ILE A 7 8.68 -5.78 1.58
C ILE A 7 8.60 -4.42 0.88
N GLY A 8 7.49 -3.73 1.11
CA GLY A 8 7.26 -2.38 0.59
C GLY A 8 7.99 -1.30 1.38
N SER A 9 7.76 -0.03 1.05
CA SER A 9 8.42 1.12 1.70
C SER A 9 8.03 1.34 3.16
N THR A 10 6.85 0.87 3.58
CA THR A 10 6.33 1.08 4.95
C THR A 10 5.98 -0.21 5.69
N THR A 11 5.76 -1.31 4.96
CA THR A 11 5.18 -2.55 5.50
C THR A 11 5.86 -3.79 4.94
N ILE A 12 5.93 -4.83 5.76
CA ILE A 12 6.24 -6.20 5.33
C ILE A 12 4.95 -6.99 5.37
N LYS A 13 4.66 -7.69 4.28
CA LYS A 13 3.60 -8.68 4.20
C LYS A 13 4.23 -10.03 3.93
N CYS A 14 3.66 -11.08 4.51
CA CYS A 14 4.11 -12.45 4.29
C CYS A 14 2.90 -13.36 4.10
N VAL A 15 2.96 -14.25 3.12
CA VAL A 15 1.95 -15.27 2.87
C VAL A 15 2.64 -16.62 2.73
N VAL A 16 2.08 -17.64 3.38
CA VAL A 16 2.50 -19.03 3.21
C VAL A 16 1.36 -19.81 2.56
N LEU A 17 1.69 -20.47 1.45
CA LEU A 17 0.82 -21.38 0.74
C LEU A 17 1.23 -22.83 0.98
N ASP A 18 0.24 -23.69 1.20
CA ASP A 18 0.41 -25.14 1.20
C ASP A 18 0.58 -25.69 -0.24
N GLU A 19 0.52 -27.02 -0.39
CA GLU A 19 0.67 -27.69 -1.68
C GLU A 19 -0.58 -27.56 -2.57
N ASN A 20 -1.73 -27.33 -1.97
CA ASN A 20 -3.02 -27.09 -2.63
C ASN A 20 -3.28 -25.60 -2.85
N ASP A 21 -2.24 -24.78 -2.75
CA ASP A 21 -2.29 -23.37 -3.02
C ASP A 21 -3.19 -22.59 -2.03
N GLN A 22 -3.47 -23.15 -0.85
CA GLN A 22 -4.26 -22.51 0.21
C GLN A 22 -3.38 -21.68 1.14
N ILE A 23 -3.87 -20.50 1.53
CA ILE A 23 -3.21 -19.65 2.52
C ILE A 23 -3.35 -20.31 3.89
N ILE A 24 -2.22 -20.73 4.46
CA ILE A 24 -2.15 -21.30 5.82
C ILE A 24 -1.59 -20.31 6.84
N TYR A 25 -1.00 -19.22 6.36
CA TYR A 25 -0.52 -18.12 7.19
C TYR A 25 -0.46 -16.83 6.38
N SER A 26 -0.78 -15.72 7.03
CA SER A 26 -0.58 -14.37 6.52
C SER A 26 -0.15 -13.42 7.63
N ALA A 27 0.76 -12.49 7.32
CA ALA A 27 1.13 -11.38 8.20
C ALA A 27 1.15 -10.07 7.41
N TYR A 28 0.80 -8.99 8.10
CA TYR A 28 0.86 -7.61 7.60
C TYR A 28 1.36 -6.74 8.75
N GLU A 29 2.58 -6.21 8.63
CA GLU A 29 3.23 -5.46 9.70
C GLU A 29 3.89 -4.19 9.15
N ARG A 30 3.77 -3.07 9.87
CA ARG A 30 4.62 -1.91 9.60
C ARG A 30 6.03 -2.23 10.07
N HIS A 31 7.01 -2.11 9.18
CA HIS A 31 8.40 -2.45 9.53
C HIS A 31 9.12 -1.30 10.24
N TYR A 32 8.62 -0.06 10.16
CA TYR A 32 9.23 1.13 10.80
C TYR A 32 10.75 1.24 10.51
N SER A 33 11.14 1.00 9.27
CA SER A 33 12.53 0.90 8.81
C SER A 33 13.38 -0.24 9.40
N HIS A 34 12.85 -1.11 10.25
CA HIS A 34 13.49 -2.31 10.81
C HIS A 34 13.34 -3.55 9.91
N ILE A 35 13.60 -3.40 8.60
CA ILE A 35 13.28 -4.43 7.58
C ILE A 35 13.98 -5.77 7.88
N LEU A 36 15.28 -5.74 8.18
CA LEU A 36 16.07 -6.96 8.42
C LEU A 36 15.60 -7.70 9.67
N GLU A 37 15.40 -6.97 10.76
CA GLU A 37 14.97 -7.53 12.04
C GLU A 37 13.59 -8.18 11.92
N LYS A 38 12.63 -7.46 11.32
CA LYS A 38 11.27 -7.95 11.10
C LYS A 38 11.22 -9.14 10.15
N THR A 39 12.00 -9.11 9.08
CA THR A 39 12.09 -10.24 8.16
C THR A 39 12.64 -11.48 8.86
N ARG A 40 13.69 -11.32 9.68
CA ARG A 40 14.26 -12.42 10.47
C ARG A 40 13.27 -12.97 11.49
N GLU A 41 12.57 -12.10 12.22
CA GLU A 41 11.52 -12.49 13.18
C GLU A 41 10.44 -13.33 12.51
N LEU A 42 9.88 -12.85 11.38
CA LEU A 42 8.86 -13.56 10.62
C LEU A 42 9.36 -14.91 10.12
N LEU A 43 10.53 -14.97 9.48
CA LEU A 43 11.08 -16.22 8.96
C LEU A 43 11.39 -17.24 10.07
N THR A 44 11.84 -16.78 11.24
CA THR A 44 12.10 -17.64 12.40
C THR A 44 10.79 -18.23 12.92
N SER A 45 9.78 -17.39 13.15
CA SER A 45 8.45 -17.82 13.59
C SER A 45 7.81 -18.81 12.59
N LEU A 46 7.95 -18.54 11.29
CA LEU A 46 7.47 -19.41 10.23
C LEU A 46 8.18 -20.77 10.22
N ASN A 47 9.50 -20.77 10.43
CA ASN A 47 10.24 -22.00 10.53
C ASN A 47 9.79 -22.84 11.71
N ASP A 48 9.64 -22.23 12.88
CA ASP A 48 9.32 -22.96 14.10
C ASP A 48 7.88 -23.53 14.08
N THR A 49 6.96 -22.79 13.46
CA THR A 49 5.53 -23.15 13.43
C THR A 49 5.17 -24.05 12.26
N TYR A 50 5.64 -23.73 11.05
CA TYR A 50 5.15 -24.33 9.80
C TYR A 50 6.19 -25.21 9.09
N LEU A 51 7.43 -24.72 8.90
CA LEU A 51 8.42 -25.48 8.13
C LEU A 51 9.05 -26.62 8.94
N LYS A 52 9.32 -26.38 10.22
CA LYS A 52 10.03 -27.28 11.14
C LYS A 52 11.31 -27.84 10.51
N GLY A 53 12.12 -26.97 9.90
CA GLY A 53 13.35 -27.31 9.21
C GLY A 53 13.19 -27.93 7.81
N LYS A 54 11.95 -28.06 7.29
CA LYS A 54 11.72 -28.49 5.90
C LYS A 54 12.03 -27.35 4.91
N LYS A 55 12.38 -27.72 3.68
CA LYS A 55 12.60 -26.77 2.59
C LYS A 55 11.27 -26.17 2.10
N ALA A 56 11.31 -24.91 1.68
CA ALA A 56 10.22 -24.23 0.98
C ALA A 56 10.74 -23.43 -0.21
N TYR A 57 9.85 -23.17 -1.16
CA TYR A 57 10.08 -22.15 -2.18
C TYR A 57 9.89 -20.78 -1.54
N PHE A 58 10.81 -19.86 -1.77
CA PHE A 58 10.77 -18.53 -1.18
C PHE A 58 11.08 -17.48 -2.25
N ALA A 59 10.26 -16.44 -2.29
CA ALA A 59 10.47 -15.27 -3.14
C ALA A 59 10.14 -13.99 -2.38
N ILE A 60 10.88 -12.93 -2.70
CA ILE A 60 10.71 -11.59 -2.15
C ILE A 60 10.23 -10.66 -3.27
N SER A 61 9.35 -9.74 -2.92
CA SER A 61 8.87 -8.62 -3.74
C SER A 61 8.97 -7.32 -2.93
N GLY A 62 8.56 -6.22 -3.53
CA GLY A 62 8.46 -4.92 -2.90
C GLY A 62 9.76 -4.12 -2.97
N SER A 63 9.61 -2.80 -3.08
CA SER A 63 10.71 -1.86 -3.32
C SER A 63 11.85 -1.96 -2.31
N ALA A 64 11.55 -2.18 -1.03
CA ALA A 64 12.54 -2.26 0.03
C ALA A 64 13.11 -3.68 0.25
N GLY A 65 12.54 -4.69 -0.44
CA GLY A 65 13.00 -6.08 -0.41
C GLY A 65 14.13 -6.41 -1.37
N MET A 66 14.35 -5.59 -2.41
CA MET A 66 15.29 -5.89 -3.50
C MET A 66 16.73 -6.12 -3.01
N GLY A 67 17.25 -5.21 -2.19
CA GLY A 67 18.61 -5.34 -1.65
C GLY A 67 18.78 -6.54 -0.71
N LEU A 68 17.72 -6.91 0.02
CA LEU A 68 17.72 -8.09 0.87
C LEU A 68 17.72 -9.38 0.04
N ALA A 69 16.88 -9.44 -0.99
CA ALA A 69 16.80 -10.59 -1.88
C ALA A 69 18.16 -10.86 -2.55
N ASP A 70 18.81 -9.81 -3.07
CA ASP A 70 20.12 -9.89 -3.72
C ASP A 70 21.21 -10.35 -2.72
N SER A 71 21.27 -9.71 -1.55
CA SER A 71 22.26 -10.04 -0.51
C SER A 71 22.13 -11.48 0.01
N CYS A 72 20.93 -12.06 -0.01
CA CYS A 72 20.66 -13.43 0.44
C CYS A 72 20.61 -14.46 -0.68
N GLY A 73 20.76 -14.07 -1.95
CA GLY A 73 20.62 -14.98 -3.10
C GLY A 73 19.22 -15.57 -3.25
N VAL A 74 18.18 -14.82 -2.83
CA VAL A 74 16.77 -15.22 -2.93
C VAL A 74 16.17 -14.64 -4.21
N SER A 75 15.22 -15.36 -4.80
CA SER A 75 14.50 -14.87 -5.99
C SER A 75 13.72 -13.58 -5.68
N PHE A 76 14.01 -12.52 -6.43
CA PHE A 76 13.23 -11.29 -6.42
C PHE A 76 12.18 -11.29 -7.54
N VAL A 77 10.93 -11.02 -7.20
CA VAL A 77 9.82 -10.88 -8.14
C VAL A 77 9.36 -9.44 -8.11
N GLN A 78 9.21 -8.82 -9.29
CA GLN A 78 8.71 -7.46 -9.39
C GLN A 78 7.25 -7.38 -8.94
N GLU A 79 6.91 -6.40 -8.10
CA GLU A 79 5.58 -6.26 -7.47
C GLU A 79 4.45 -6.15 -8.50
N VAL A 80 4.65 -5.35 -9.55
CA VAL A 80 3.72 -5.23 -10.69
C VAL A 80 3.39 -6.58 -11.32
N PHE A 81 4.39 -7.47 -11.42
CA PHE A 81 4.17 -8.81 -11.95
C PHE A 81 3.42 -9.68 -10.93
N ALA A 82 3.79 -9.61 -9.65
CA ALA A 82 3.12 -10.33 -8.58
C ALA A 82 1.63 -9.94 -8.47
N ASP A 83 1.31 -8.65 -8.54
CA ASP A 83 -0.05 -8.12 -8.51
C ASP A 83 -0.89 -8.64 -9.68
N ARG A 84 -0.32 -8.62 -10.89
CA ARG A 84 -1.00 -9.18 -12.07
C ARG A 84 -1.29 -10.67 -11.91
N VAL A 85 -0.32 -11.44 -11.39
CA VAL A 85 -0.51 -12.88 -11.14
C VAL A 85 -1.57 -13.10 -10.07
N ALA A 86 -1.55 -12.32 -8.99
CA ALA A 86 -2.54 -12.39 -7.92
C ALA A 86 -3.95 -12.03 -8.42
N ALA A 87 -4.10 -10.94 -9.16
CA ALA A 87 -5.38 -10.51 -9.73
C ALA A 87 -5.96 -11.56 -10.69
N ASN A 88 -5.15 -12.09 -11.61
CA ASN A 88 -5.60 -13.13 -12.54
C ASN A 88 -6.04 -14.42 -11.84
N ARG A 89 -5.44 -14.72 -10.68
CA ARG A 89 -5.75 -15.92 -9.90
C ARG A 89 -6.98 -15.72 -9.00
N LEU A 90 -7.07 -14.59 -8.31
CA LEU A 90 -8.08 -14.34 -7.28
C LEU A 90 -9.35 -13.67 -7.83
N ASN A 91 -9.21 -12.89 -8.91
CA ASN A 91 -10.31 -12.21 -9.58
C ASN A 91 -10.11 -12.22 -11.11
N PRO A 92 -10.28 -13.39 -11.77
CA PRO A 92 -10.14 -13.50 -13.22
C PRO A 92 -11.05 -12.51 -13.95
N GLY A 93 -10.52 -11.87 -15.00
CA GLY A 93 -11.23 -10.82 -15.73
C GLY A 93 -11.06 -9.42 -15.13
N THR A 94 -10.12 -9.23 -14.19
CA THR A 94 -9.73 -7.89 -13.75
C THR A 94 -9.17 -7.08 -14.92
N ASP A 95 -9.77 -5.92 -15.20
CA ASP A 95 -9.32 -5.01 -16.27
C ASP A 95 -8.28 -3.99 -15.79
N CYS A 96 -8.35 -3.61 -14.50
CA CYS A 96 -7.53 -2.58 -13.91
C CYS A 96 -7.21 -2.90 -12.44
N ILE A 97 -5.97 -2.65 -12.02
CA ILE A 97 -5.52 -2.72 -10.62
C ILE A 97 -5.10 -1.32 -10.19
N ILE A 98 -5.60 -0.84 -9.07
CA ILE A 98 -5.12 0.39 -8.43
C ILE A 98 -4.43 -0.01 -7.13
N GLU A 99 -3.12 0.23 -7.07
CA GLU A 99 -2.27 -0.07 -5.92
C GLU A 99 -1.90 1.27 -5.25
N LEU A 100 -2.42 1.54 -4.05
CA LEU A 100 -2.07 2.73 -3.28
C LEU A 100 -1.11 2.33 -2.14
N GLY A 101 0.18 2.43 -2.41
CA GLY A 101 1.24 2.12 -1.47
C GLY A 101 1.50 3.23 -0.45
N GLY A 102 2.53 3.03 0.37
CA GLY A 102 2.97 4.02 1.35
C GLY A 102 3.58 5.26 0.70
N GLU A 103 4.51 5.08 -0.23
CA GLU A 103 5.27 6.17 -0.85
C GLU A 103 4.94 6.39 -2.32
N ASP A 104 4.44 5.36 -2.99
CA ASP A 104 4.02 5.38 -4.38
C ASP A 104 2.58 4.87 -4.53
N ALA A 105 2.02 5.13 -5.71
CA ALA A 105 0.71 4.70 -6.14
C ALA A 105 0.78 4.32 -7.62
N LYS A 106 0.15 3.20 -7.98
CA LYS A 106 0.20 2.63 -9.32
C LYS A 106 -1.19 2.30 -9.83
N ILE A 107 -1.33 2.37 -11.14
CA ILE A 107 -2.46 1.80 -11.87
C ILE A 107 -1.93 0.87 -12.95
N LEU A 108 -2.43 -0.35 -12.99
CA LEU A 108 -2.10 -1.34 -14.00
C LEU A 108 -3.36 -1.56 -14.83
N PHE A 109 -3.30 -1.27 -16.12
CA PHE A 109 -4.34 -1.65 -17.06
C PHE A 109 -3.95 -2.97 -17.70
N LEU A 110 -4.84 -3.95 -17.64
CA LEU A 110 -4.59 -5.32 -18.09
C LEU A 110 -5.19 -5.61 -19.47
N THR A 111 -6.17 -4.79 -19.89
CA THR A 111 -6.86 -4.92 -21.17
C THR A 111 -6.03 -4.35 -22.32
N ASN A 112 -5.95 -5.11 -23.42
CA ASN A 112 -5.16 -4.80 -24.63
C ASN A 112 -3.65 -4.70 -24.39
N GLY A 113 -3.14 -5.46 -23.43
CA GLY A 113 -1.75 -5.45 -23.01
C GLY A 113 -1.59 -4.84 -21.62
N THR A 114 -0.46 -5.11 -20.98
CA THR A 114 -0.17 -4.57 -19.65
C THR A 114 0.47 -3.19 -19.79
N GLU A 115 -0.23 -2.17 -19.32
CA GLU A 115 0.31 -0.82 -19.17
C GLU A 115 0.33 -0.47 -17.69
N VAL A 116 1.44 0.09 -17.24
CA VAL A 116 1.66 0.45 -15.84
C VAL A 116 1.95 1.93 -15.78
N ARG A 117 1.24 2.63 -14.91
CA ARG A 117 1.51 4.03 -14.59
C ARG A 117 1.67 4.18 -13.10
N MET A 118 2.64 4.98 -12.72
CA MET A 118 3.00 5.22 -11.33
C MET A 118 3.11 6.72 -11.12
N ASN A 119 2.77 7.20 -9.93
CA ASN A 119 2.95 8.60 -9.59
C ASN A 119 4.44 8.96 -9.59
N GLY A 120 4.75 10.22 -9.91
CA GLY A 120 6.10 10.75 -9.68
C GLY A 120 6.40 10.89 -8.18
N SER A 121 7.47 11.59 -7.82
CA SER A 121 7.93 11.79 -6.44
C SER A 121 6.95 12.53 -5.50
N CYS A 122 5.73 12.83 -5.94
CA CYS A 122 4.73 13.53 -5.16
C CYS A 122 3.86 12.55 -4.37
N ALA A 123 3.94 12.62 -3.03
CA ALA A 123 3.19 11.76 -2.11
C ALA A 123 1.68 12.09 -1.99
N GLY A 124 1.16 13.09 -2.71
CA GLY A 124 -0.20 13.63 -2.50
C GLY A 124 -1.38 12.66 -2.70
N GLY A 125 -1.11 11.42 -3.15
CA GLY A 125 -2.10 10.37 -3.33
C GLY A 125 -1.71 9.03 -2.70
N THR A 126 -0.81 9.02 -1.71
CA THR A 126 -0.27 7.78 -1.12
C THR A 126 -0.57 7.67 0.37
N GLY A 127 -0.25 6.52 0.97
CA GLY A 127 -0.40 6.30 2.41
C GLY A 127 0.37 7.30 3.27
N ALA A 128 1.54 7.77 2.84
CA ALA A 128 2.31 8.78 3.56
C ALA A 128 1.57 10.12 3.69
N PHE A 129 0.80 10.50 2.68
CA PHE A 129 -0.07 11.68 2.76
C PHE A 129 -1.19 11.47 3.79
N ILE A 130 -1.83 10.30 3.78
CA ILE A 130 -2.87 9.93 4.74
C ILE A 130 -2.31 9.97 6.17
N ASP A 131 -1.12 9.39 6.42
CA ASP A 131 -0.44 9.39 7.71
C ASP A 131 -0.15 10.83 8.21
N GLN A 132 0.31 11.72 7.31
CA GLN A 132 0.57 13.12 7.64
C GLN A 132 -0.71 13.89 7.98
N MET A 133 -1.80 13.64 7.25
CA MET A 133 -3.08 14.30 7.49
C MET A 133 -3.75 13.77 8.76
N ALA A 134 -3.66 12.47 9.04
CA ALA A 134 -4.12 11.88 10.29
C ALA A 134 -3.39 12.52 11.49
N THR A 135 -2.06 12.67 11.39
CA THR A 135 -1.25 13.37 12.39
C THR A 135 -1.71 14.83 12.58
N LEU A 136 -1.99 15.55 11.50
CA LEU A 136 -2.47 16.93 11.55
C LEU A 136 -3.83 17.04 12.28
N LEU A 137 -4.72 16.08 12.06
CA LEU A 137 -6.01 15.98 12.74
C LEU A 137 -5.93 15.38 14.15
N LYS A 138 -4.74 14.96 14.59
CA LYS A 138 -4.49 14.26 15.86
C LYS A 138 -5.33 12.98 15.98
N MET A 139 -5.38 12.23 14.88
CA MET A 139 -6.07 10.96 14.76
C MET A 139 -5.10 9.89 14.28
N SER A 140 -5.40 8.63 14.61
CA SER A 140 -4.89 7.48 13.85
C SER A 140 -5.56 7.39 12.48
N ALA A 141 -4.97 6.64 11.55
CA ALA A 141 -5.57 6.39 10.24
C ALA A 141 -6.97 5.76 10.37
N ASP A 142 -7.14 4.82 11.31
CA ASP A 142 -8.42 4.14 11.57
C ASP A 142 -9.48 5.09 12.14
N GLU A 143 -9.08 6.01 13.03
CA GLU A 143 -9.99 7.05 13.56
C GLU A 143 -10.39 8.03 12.46
N MET A 144 -9.45 8.43 11.60
CA MET A 144 -9.72 9.32 10.47
C MET A 144 -10.66 8.67 9.45
N ASP A 145 -10.49 7.38 9.15
CA ASP A 145 -11.41 6.61 8.31
C ASP A 145 -12.84 6.60 8.89
N LYS A 146 -12.99 6.23 10.17
CA LYS A 146 -14.29 6.23 10.84
C LYS A 146 -14.93 7.62 10.88
N ALA A 147 -14.13 8.66 11.12
CA ALA A 147 -14.62 10.04 11.12
C ALA A 147 -15.13 10.46 9.72
N ALA A 148 -14.39 10.10 8.66
CA ALA A 148 -14.77 10.44 7.28
C ALA A 148 -16.14 9.86 6.88
N GLN A 149 -16.52 8.70 7.41
CA GLN A 149 -17.83 8.07 7.14
C GLN A 149 -19.02 8.88 7.69
N GLN A 150 -18.78 9.77 8.66
CA GLN A 150 -19.82 10.66 9.22
C GLN A 150 -19.82 12.05 8.58
N ALA A 151 -19.05 12.26 7.52
CA ALA A 151 -19.04 13.53 6.82
C ALA A 151 -20.39 13.85 6.19
N THR A 152 -20.78 15.12 6.30
CA THR A 152 -21.97 15.66 5.63
C THR A 152 -21.58 16.60 4.48
N ARG A 153 -20.30 16.99 4.42
CA ARG A 153 -19.77 17.88 3.41
C ARG A 153 -18.33 17.49 3.02
N LYS A 154 -17.95 17.82 1.79
CA LYS A 154 -16.57 17.76 1.31
C LYS A 154 -16.09 19.17 0.93
N TYR A 155 -14.86 19.48 1.31
CA TYR A 155 -14.11 20.67 0.93
C TYR A 155 -13.13 20.32 -0.19
N THR A 156 -12.79 21.32 -1.00
CA THR A 156 -11.74 21.14 -2.01
C THR A 156 -10.39 21.28 -1.34
N ILE A 157 -9.57 20.24 -1.44
CA ILE A 157 -8.17 20.22 -1.00
C ILE A 157 -7.33 19.89 -2.22
N ALA A 158 -6.27 20.66 -2.46
CA ALA A 158 -5.32 20.32 -3.51
C ALA A 158 -4.51 19.10 -3.05
N ALA A 159 -4.61 18.00 -3.78
CA ALA A 159 -3.94 16.73 -3.48
C ALA A 159 -2.44 16.76 -3.82
N ARG A 160 -1.73 17.71 -3.21
CA ARG A 160 -0.28 17.94 -3.40
C ARG A 160 0.49 17.27 -2.27
N CYS A 161 1.83 17.33 -2.34
CA CYS A 161 2.71 16.89 -1.25
C CYS A 161 2.17 17.39 0.11
N GLY A 162 2.17 16.52 1.14
CA GLY A 162 1.46 16.80 2.39
C GLY A 162 1.92 18.07 3.12
N VAL A 163 3.13 18.56 2.84
CA VAL A 163 3.60 19.89 3.28
C VAL A 163 2.68 21.01 2.79
N PHE A 164 2.26 20.97 1.51
CA PHE A 164 1.35 21.96 0.93
C PHE A 164 -0.11 21.69 1.26
N ALA A 165 -0.51 20.42 1.38
CA ALA A 165 -1.89 20.11 1.76
C ALA A 165 -2.24 20.61 3.16
N LYS A 166 -1.24 20.71 4.06
CA LYS A 166 -1.42 21.40 5.35
C LYS A 166 -1.88 22.86 5.18
N SER A 167 -1.42 23.55 4.14
CA SER A 167 -1.86 24.93 3.85
C SER A 167 -3.33 25.01 3.45
N ASP A 168 -3.90 23.95 2.89
CA ASP A 168 -5.32 23.87 2.56
C ASP A 168 -6.17 23.41 3.76
N VAL A 169 -5.66 22.46 4.55
CA VAL A 169 -6.38 21.86 5.67
C VAL A 169 -6.38 22.74 6.92
N GLN A 170 -5.26 23.39 7.24
CA GLN A 170 -5.14 24.19 8.47
C GLN A 170 -6.16 25.34 8.57
N PRO A 171 -6.46 26.09 7.49
CA PRO A 171 -7.52 27.10 7.52
C PRO A 171 -8.90 26.52 7.83
N LEU A 172 -9.24 25.33 7.32
CA LEU A 172 -10.53 24.67 7.59
C LEU A 172 -10.66 24.32 9.09
N ILE A 173 -9.58 23.80 9.68
CA ILE A 173 -9.52 23.54 11.13
C ILE A 173 -9.74 24.84 11.91
N ASN A 174 -9.04 25.92 11.53
CA ASN A 174 -9.16 27.21 12.22
C ASN A 174 -10.55 27.85 12.07
N GLN A 175 -11.26 27.55 10.97
CA GLN A 175 -12.63 28.00 10.72
C GLN A 175 -13.69 27.13 11.42
N GLY A 176 -13.27 26.10 12.16
CA GLY A 176 -14.19 25.23 12.89
C GLY A 176 -14.91 24.21 12.01
N ALA A 177 -14.36 23.86 10.84
CA ALA A 177 -14.92 22.77 10.04
C ALA A 177 -14.84 21.45 10.82
N LEU A 178 -15.87 20.61 10.67
CA LEU A 178 -15.94 19.32 11.35
C LEU A 178 -14.80 18.41 10.90
N ALA A 179 -14.16 17.73 11.84
CA ALA A 179 -13.05 16.83 11.55
C ALA A 179 -13.47 15.69 10.60
N SER A 180 -14.72 15.22 10.69
CA SER A 180 -15.31 14.24 9.76
C SER A 180 -15.32 14.76 8.32
N ASP A 181 -15.81 15.98 8.09
CA ASP A 181 -15.84 16.60 6.77
C ASP A 181 -14.42 16.81 6.23
N ILE A 182 -13.48 17.25 7.07
CA ILE A 182 -12.07 17.41 6.67
C ILE A 182 -11.46 16.06 6.29
N ALA A 183 -11.67 15.01 7.09
CA ALA A 183 -11.20 13.65 6.82
C ALA A 183 -11.73 13.12 5.47
N ALA A 184 -13.03 13.26 5.21
CA ALA A 184 -13.62 12.87 3.92
C ALA A 184 -13.06 13.68 2.74
N SER A 185 -12.71 14.95 2.97
CA SER A 185 -12.10 15.82 1.97
C SER A 185 -10.67 15.39 1.63
N ILE A 186 -9.90 14.94 2.63
CA ILE A 186 -8.55 14.39 2.46
C ILE A 186 -8.59 13.12 1.60
N TYR A 187 -9.51 12.19 1.89
CA TYR A 187 -9.67 11.00 1.06
C TYR A 187 -10.12 11.35 -0.36
N GLN A 188 -11.02 12.33 -0.52
CA GLN A 188 -11.42 12.80 -1.85
C GLN A 188 -10.23 13.40 -2.63
N ALA A 189 -9.31 14.10 -1.96
CA ALA A 189 -8.08 14.58 -2.58
C ALA A 189 -7.23 13.41 -3.10
N VAL A 190 -7.05 12.35 -2.32
CA VAL A 190 -6.33 11.14 -2.77
C VAL A 190 -6.99 10.53 -4.00
N VAL A 191 -8.31 10.35 -4.00
CA VAL A 191 -9.06 9.84 -5.17
C VAL A 191 -8.83 10.71 -6.41
N ASN A 192 -8.93 12.02 -6.26
CA ASN A 192 -8.74 12.96 -7.37
C ASN A 192 -7.31 12.86 -7.93
N GLN A 193 -6.31 12.72 -7.06
CA GLN A 193 -4.91 12.56 -7.47
C GLN A 193 -4.67 11.25 -8.21
N THR A 194 -5.25 10.14 -7.72
CA THR A 194 -5.16 8.83 -8.36
C THR A 194 -5.76 8.88 -9.77
N ILE A 195 -6.98 9.42 -9.92
CA ILE A 195 -7.66 9.48 -11.22
C ILE A 195 -6.94 10.45 -12.17
N ALA A 196 -6.69 11.68 -11.74
CA ALA A 196 -6.09 12.69 -12.60
C ALA A 196 -4.63 12.38 -12.94
N GLY A 197 -3.87 11.89 -11.95
CA GLY A 197 -2.43 11.65 -12.07
C GLY A 197 -2.08 10.31 -12.72
N LEU A 198 -2.83 9.25 -12.44
CA LEU A 198 -2.51 7.90 -12.91
C LEU A 198 -3.38 7.50 -14.12
N ALA A 199 -4.70 7.65 -14.04
CA ALA A 199 -5.57 7.23 -15.14
C ALA A 199 -5.46 8.14 -16.38
N GLN A 200 -5.16 9.43 -16.22
CA GLN A 200 -4.86 10.40 -17.31
C GLN A 200 -5.76 10.26 -18.55
N GLY A 201 -7.07 10.11 -18.34
CA GLY A 201 -8.06 10.01 -19.42
C GLY A 201 -8.18 8.63 -20.08
N ARG A 202 -7.45 7.61 -19.60
CA ARG A 202 -7.76 6.21 -19.93
C ARG A 202 -9.01 5.81 -19.15
N PRO A 203 -10.09 5.40 -19.84
CA PRO A 203 -11.35 5.03 -19.21
C PRO A 203 -11.23 3.75 -18.39
#